data_AF-A0AAV8Y623-F1
#
_entry.id   AF-A0AAV8Y623-F1
#
_cell.length_a   1.000
_cell.length_b   1.000
_cell.length_c   1.000
_cell.angle_alpha   90.00
_cell.angle_beta   90.00
_cell.angle_gamma   90.00
#
_symmetry.space_group_name_H-M   'P 1'
#
loop_
_entity.id
_entity.type
_entity.pdbx_description
1 polymer ?
#
loop_
_entity_poly.entity_id
_entity_poly.type
_entity_poly.pdbx_seq_one_letter_code
_entity_poly.pdbx_strand_id
1 'polypeptide(L)'
;KEKTDAKKIIQCKYCLEDIANKNFMRHLKRNHSTEKEVESIFQYPKNSKERRHALGILRNETNFNLFIKGTIRPNRNRYKNLVEHEKYYPCAYCKGLFFKEYLRRHVKNCIAIKTHANASQVELKKNVLSRSHTITACAVDPTNVISKLNVKEQYLVFVFWVFDLMKADDIAFEAKKDLLIAHFGNSYLKKLKRERMAYACSTRMRELSRLLISFRKIIYNENVSFKDILHPKHFDMVITAARHIVGYDSFKRKFKSPSLAMHLGTSLKFTCDELTHLIVQESEGLNVSRLLNVNWLENVKNFKKLVESRWNIELGPLANKDLQEKRWKKPLLLPLSILTESEKVLTGKYKRVINSGKGSKAVVILIPEIIQDFINILLDNRSKYIPSDNEYVFATPGSTIKWEAISSNKLRKQIATVRKQIATVMQILNLTRDETKQFSDFMGHTQKTHEQFYE
;
A
#
# COMPACT_ATOMS: atom_id res chain seq x y z
N LYS A 1 -14.40 8.42 -48.69
CA LYS A 1 -13.10 8.97 -48.23
C LYS A 1 -13.25 10.47 -48.07
N GLU A 2 -13.68 10.96 -46.91
CA GLU A 2 -13.62 12.39 -46.59
C GLU A 2 -12.56 12.62 -45.51
N LYS A 3 -11.36 12.98 -45.98
CA LYS A 3 -10.30 13.55 -45.14
C LYS A 3 -10.56 15.06 -45.07
N THR A 4 -11.39 15.47 -44.13
CA THR A 4 -11.33 16.84 -43.62
C THR A 4 -10.05 16.95 -42.79
N ASP A 5 -8.93 17.29 -43.43
CA ASP A 5 -7.67 17.63 -42.76
C ASP A 5 -7.87 18.91 -41.96
N ALA A 6 -8.41 18.79 -40.74
CA ALA A 6 -8.40 19.88 -39.77
C ALA A 6 -6.94 20.37 -39.65
N LYS A 7 -6.69 21.63 -40.03
CA LYS A 7 -5.35 22.23 -40.03
C LYS A 7 -4.74 22.03 -38.65
N LYS A 8 -3.64 21.27 -38.55
CA LYS A 8 -2.96 21.03 -37.26
C LYS A 8 -2.45 22.36 -36.70
N ILE A 9 -2.97 22.77 -35.54
CA ILE A 9 -2.61 23.99 -34.82
C ILE A 9 -1.58 23.65 -33.74
N ILE A 10 -0.66 24.60 -33.46
CA ILE A 10 0.38 24.50 -32.45
C ILE A 10 0.41 25.82 -31.70
N GLN A 11 0.43 25.76 -30.36
CA GLN A 11 0.60 26.95 -29.55
C GLN A 11 2.09 27.31 -29.47
N CYS A 12 2.43 28.58 -29.66
CA CYS A 12 3.78 29.06 -29.42
C CYS A 12 4.11 29.05 -27.93
N LYS A 13 5.32 28.61 -27.57
CA LYS A 13 5.82 28.64 -26.19
C LYS A 13 5.98 30.05 -25.64
N TYR A 14 6.31 31.01 -26.52
CA TYR A 14 6.74 32.36 -26.14
C TYR A 14 5.60 33.37 -26.17
N CYS A 15 4.82 33.44 -27.26
CA CYS A 15 3.66 34.35 -27.36
C CYS A 15 2.32 33.71 -27.00
N LEU A 16 2.27 32.40 -26.73
CA LEU A 16 1.04 31.64 -26.42
C LEU A 16 -0.04 31.66 -27.52
N GLU A 17 0.26 32.19 -28.70
CA GLU A 17 -0.66 32.22 -29.84
C GLU A 17 -0.76 30.86 -30.54
N ASP A 18 -1.95 30.56 -31.03
CA ASP A 18 -2.24 29.36 -31.81
C ASP A 18 -1.91 29.58 -33.29
N ILE A 19 -0.91 28.84 -33.77
CA ILE A 19 -0.35 29.01 -35.11
C ILE A 19 -0.55 27.72 -35.91
N ALA A 20 -0.94 27.87 -37.17
CA ALA A 20 -0.97 26.75 -38.09
C ALA A 20 0.43 26.11 -38.20
N ASN A 21 0.53 24.78 -38.04
CA ASN A 21 1.79 24.04 -38.01
C ASN A 21 2.73 24.38 -39.20
N LYS A 22 2.17 24.62 -40.40
CA LYS A 22 2.90 25.03 -41.61
C LYS A 22 3.62 26.39 -41.48
N ASN A 23 3.07 27.31 -40.68
CA ASN A 23 3.59 28.66 -40.50
C ASN A 23 4.49 28.79 -39.26
N PHE A 24 4.52 27.77 -38.39
CA PHE A 24 5.20 27.82 -37.09
C PHE A 24 6.69 28.20 -37.18
N MET A 25 7.43 27.65 -38.14
CA MET A 25 8.85 28.03 -38.33
C MET A 25 9.03 29.50 -38.73
N ARG A 26 8.14 30.01 -39.60
CA ARG A 26 8.20 31.40 -40.05
C ARG A 26 7.88 32.34 -38.90
N HIS A 27 6.90 31.97 -38.08
CA HIS A 27 6.54 32.70 -36.87
C HIS A 27 7.73 32.78 -35.89
N LEU A 28 8.36 31.64 -35.55
CA LEU A 28 9.52 31.63 -34.65
C LEU A 28 10.66 32.53 -35.16
N LYS A 29 10.95 32.46 -36.46
CA LYS A 29 12.01 33.29 -37.07
C LYS A 29 11.72 34.80 -37.00
N ARG A 30 10.46 35.20 -37.12
CA ARG A 30 10.07 36.62 -37.19
C ARG A 30 9.86 37.25 -35.82
N ASN A 31 9.25 36.50 -34.90
CA ASN A 31 8.75 37.04 -33.65
C ASN A 31 9.62 36.65 -32.45
N HIS A 32 10.43 35.58 -32.57
CA HIS A 32 11.18 34.98 -31.45
C HIS A 32 12.62 34.60 -31.85
N SER A 33 13.24 35.35 -32.78
CA SER A 33 14.61 35.06 -33.23
C SER A 33 15.68 35.25 -32.15
N THR A 34 15.39 36.06 -31.14
CA THR A 34 16.29 36.37 -30.02
C THR A 34 16.29 35.32 -28.91
N GLU A 35 15.34 34.38 -28.92
CA GLU A 35 15.25 33.32 -27.92
C GLU A 35 16.36 32.30 -28.14
N LYS A 36 17.19 32.02 -27.12
CA LYS A 36 18.36 31.12 -27.22
C LYS A 36 18.01 29.73 -27.78
N GLU A 37 16.88 29.17 -27.34
CA GLU A 37 16.39 27.88 -27.84
C GLU A 37 16.03 27.96 -29.32
N VAL A 38 15.40 29.04 -29.78
CA VAL A 38 15.10 29.26 -31.20
C VAL A 38 16.38 29.47 -31.99
N GLU A 39 17.28 30.33 -31.53
CA GLU A 39 18.58 30.57 -32.17
C GLU A 39 19.33 29.26 -32.42
N SER A 40 19.45 28.40 -31.40
CA SER A 40 20.10 27.09 -31.51
C SER A 40 19.43 26.17 -32.57
N ILE A 41 18.10 26.20 -32.68
CA ILE A 41 17.36 25.42 -33.70
C ILE A 41 17.69 25.94 -35.11
N PHE A 42 17.88 27.25 -35.27
CA PHE A 42 18.14 27.87 -36.56
C PHE A 42 19.60 27.76 -37.02
N GLN A 43 20.54 27.45 -36.12
CA GLN A 43 21.92 27.08 -36.46
C GLN A 43 22.00 25.79 -37.30
N TYR A 44 21.04 24.86 -37.13
CA TYR A 44 21.00 23.66 -37.95
C TYR A 44 20.61 23.98 -39.42
N PRO A 45 21.20 23.29 -40.41
CA PRO A 45 20.89 23.50 -41.81
C PRO A 45 19.39 23.35 -42.14
N LYS A 46 18.92 24.08 -43.15
CA LYS A 46 17.53 23.95 -43.61
C LYS A 46 17.25 22.49 -44.00
N ASN A 47 16.09 21.98 -43.60
CA ASN A 47 15.62 20.61 -43.85
C ASN A 47 16.43 19.46 -43.21
N SER A 48 17.44 19.76 -42.38
CA SER A 48 18.20 18.72 -41.67
C SER A 48 17.32 17.89 -40.73
N LYS A 49 17.76 16.69 -40.39
CA LYS A 49 17.03 15.80 -39.47
C LYS A 49 17.03 16.37 -38.05
N GLU A 50 18.16 16.95 -37.67
CA GLU A 50 18.45 17.58 -36.38
C GLU A 50 17.52 18.77 -36.16
N ARG A 51 17.39 19.65 -37.17
CA ARG A 51 16.48 20.80 -37.12
C ARG A 51 15.02 20.38 -36.96
N ARG A 52 14.59 19.37 -37.73
CA ARG A 52 13.23 18.83 -37.62
C ARG A 52 12.99 18.19 -36.26
N HIS A 53 13.99 17.53 -35.69
CA HIS A 53 13.90 16.93 -34.37
C HIS A 53 13.77 17.98 -33.27
N ALA A 54 14.66 18.97 -33.24
CA ALA A 54 14.65 20.05 -32.26
C ALA A 54 13.32 20.83 -32.30
N LEU A 55 12.82 21.15 -33.50
CA LEU A 55 11.49 21.75 -33.66
C LEU A 55 10.37 20.83 -33.15
N GLY A 56 10.50 19.52 -33.35
CA GLY A 56 9.55 18.54 -32.82
C GLY A 56 9.50 18.52 -31.29
N ILE A 57 10.64 18.66 -30.63
CA ILE A 57 10.73 18.75 -29.16
C ILE A 57 10.05 20.03 -28.64
N LEU A 58 10.34 21.18 -29.25
CA LEU A 58 9.70 22.46 -28.90
C LEU A 58 8.17 22.39 -29.00
N ARG A 59 7.66 21.74 -30.05
CA ARG A 59 6.21 21.51 -30.22
C ARG A 59 5.62 20.55 -29.20
N ASN A 60 6.37 19.53 -28.80
CA ASN A 60 5.91 18.59 -27.81
C ASN A 60 5.85 19.23 -26.42
N GLU A 61 6.79 20.10 -26.10
CA GLU A 61 6.82 20.81 -24.81
C GLU A 61 5.60 21.72 -24.63
N THR A 62 5.24 22.49 -25.66
CA THR A 62 4.02 23.32 -25.65
C THR A 62 2.76 22.48 -25.49
N ASN A 63 2.65 21.38 -26.25
CA ASN A 63 1.51 20.48 -26.13
C ASN A 63 1.45 19.77 -24.76
N PHE A 64 2.61 19.45 -24.16
CA PHE A 64 2.68 18.88 -22.82
C PHE A 64 2.21 19.87 -21.74
N ASN A 65 2.63 21.14 -21.84
CA ASN A 65 2.16 22.20 -20.94
C ASN A 65 0.63 22.41 -21.05
N LEU A 66 0.09 22.34 -22.26
CA LEU A 66 -1.36 22.34 -22.49
C LEU A 66 -2.05 21.12 -21.89
N PHE A 67 -1.45 19.93 -22.02
CA PHE A 67 -1.97 18.69 -21.46
C PHE A 67 -2.06 18.72 -19.93
N ILE A 68 -1.06 19.29 -19.26
CA ILE A 68 -1.09 19.50 -17.80
C ILE A 68 -2.27 20.39 -17.39
N LYS A 69 -2.63 21.36 -18.24
CA LYS A 69 -3.79 22.26 -18.03
C LYS A 69 -5.12 21.67 -18.48
N GLY A 70 -5.16 20.40 -18.90
CA GLY A 70 -6.39 19.74 -19.35
C GLY A 70 -6.75 19.96 -20.82
N THR A 71 -5.79 20.36 -21.67
CA THR A 71 -5.99 20.48 -23.13
C THR A 71 -5.16 19.42 -23.88
N ILE A 72 -5.81 18.46 -24.54
CA ILE A 72 -5.12 17.39 -25.27
C ILE A 72 -4.82 17.78 -26.72
N ARG A 73 -3.54 17.78 -27.10
CA ARG A 73 -3.10 17.91 -28.49
C ARG A 73 -2.14 16.77 -28.88
N PRO A 74 -2.67 15.60 -29.32
CA PRO A 74 -1.83 14.44 -29.54
C PRO A 74 -0.97 14.54 -30.79
N ASN A 75 0.21 13.93 -30.76
CA ASN A 75 1.13 13.92 -31.90
C ASN A 75 0.56 13.12 -33.08
N ARG A 76 -0.26 12.12 -32.78
CA ARG A 76 -0.94 11.26 -33.74
C ARG A 76 -2.40 11.13 -33.33
N ASN A 77 -3.31 11.58 -34.18
CA ASN A 77 -4.74 11.44 -33.94
C ASN A 77 -5.20 10.09 -34.48
N ARG A 78 -5.78 9.23 -33.63
CA ARG A 78 -6.28 7.90 -34.04
C ARG A 78 -7.80 7.85 -34.13
N TYR A 79 -8.49 8.75 -33.43
CA TYR A 79 -9.95 8.85 -33.42
C TYR A 79 -10.37 10.28 -33.74
N LYS A 80 -11.48 10.44 -34.48
CA LYS A 80 -12.04 11.77 -34.81
C LYS A 80 -12.61 12.48 -33.57
N ASN A 81 -12.92 11.75 -32.50
CA ASN A 81 -13.48 12.29 -31.26
C ASN A 81 -12.44 12.20 -30.13
N LEU A 82 -11.93 13.36 -29.69
CA LEU A 82 -10.99 13.55 -28.58
C LEU A 82 -11.75 13.56 -27.24
N VAL A 83 -12.32 12.43 -26.80
CA VAL A 83 -13.28 12.49 -25.67
C VAL A 83 -12.65 12.16 -24.31
N GLU A 84 -11.48 11.53 -24.23
CA GLU A 84 -10.97 11.07 -22.93
C GLU A 84 -9.46 11.33 -22.74
N HIS A 85 -9.14 12.20 -21.77
CA HIS A 85 -7.78 12.44 -21.26
C HIS A 85 -7.09 11.16 -20.80
N GLU A 86 -7.85 10.23 -20.22
CA GLU A 86 -7.37 9.00 -19.60
C GLU A 86 -6.64 8.04 -20.54
N LYS A 87 -6.76 8.25 -21.85
CA LYS A 87 -6.15 7.38 -22.87
C LYS A 87 -4.83 7.92 -23.42
N TYR A 88 -4.46 9.16 -23.11
CA TYR A 88 -3.26 9.81 -23.64
C TYR A 88 -2.18 9.99 -22.57
N TYR A 89 -0.94 9.72 -22.98
CA TYR A 89 0.23 9.69 -22.12
C TYR A 89 1.40 10.40 -22.81
N PRO A 90 2.06 11.35 -22.15
CA PRO A 90 3.26 11.99 -22.66
C PRO A 90 4.46 11.03 -22.62
N CYS A 91 5.32 11.09 -23.64
CA CYS A 91 6.59 10.40 -23.63
C CYS A 91 7.54 11.07 -22.63
N ALA A 92 8.13 10.28 -21.72
CA ALA A 92 9.07 10.79 -20.71
C ALA A 92 10.30 11.50 -21.28
N TYR A 93 10.63 11.23 -22.55
CA TYR A 93 11.84 11.73 -23.20
C TYR A 93 11.55 12.91 -24.12
N CYS A 94 10.64 12.74 -25.09
CA CYS A 94 10.34 13.79 -26.05
C CYS A 94 9.15 14.68 -25.66
N LYS A 95 8.48 14.42 -24.53
CA LYS A 95 7.23 15.06 -24.05
C LYS A 95 6.03 14.96 -25.01
N GLY A 96 6.17 14.28 -26.15
CA GLY A 96 5.09 14.15 -27.13
C GLY A 96 3.93 13.32 -26.59
N LEU A 97 2.70 13.70 -26.93
CA LEU A 97 1.48 13.05 -26.43
C LEU A 97 1.04 11.91 -27.34
N PHE A 98 0.88 10.71 -26.76
CA PHE A 98 0.54 9.49 -27.49
C PHE A 98 -0.55 8.69 -26.79
N PHE A 99 -1.35 8.00 -27.59
CA PHE A 99 -2.32 7.02 -27.09
C PHE A 99 -1.61 5.86 -26.35
N LYS A 100 -2.19 5.35 -25.26
CA LYS A 100 -1.61 4.34 -24.35
C LYS A 100 -0.92 3.16 -25.06
N GLU A 101 -1.59 2.53 -26.02
CA GLU A 101 -1.11 1.35 -26.77
C GLU A 101 -0.02 1.73 -27.79
N TYR A 102 0.05 3.00 -28.19
CA TYR A 102 1.09 3.48 -29.10
C TYR A 102 2.37 3.89 -28.37
N LEU A 103 2.26 4.41 -27.15
CA LEU A 103 3.40 5.00 -26.44
C LEU A 103 4.59 4.03 -26.33
N ARG A 104 4.34 2.75 -26.05
CA ARG A 104 5.38 1.71 -26.00
C ARG A 104 6.14 1.55 -27.32
N ARG A 105 5.42 1.60 -28.46
CA ARG A 105 6.04 1.54 -29.80
C ARG A 105 6.83 2.80 -30.10
N HIS A 106 6.30 3.96 -29.70
CA HIS A 106 7.00 5.23 -29.86
C HIS A 106 8.34 5.23 -29.11
N VAL A 107 8.35 4.84 -27.82
CA VAL A 107 9.56 4.85 -26.99
C VAL A 107 10.68 4.02 -27.61
N LYS A 108 10.39 2.85 -28.20
CA LYS A 108 11.43 2.03 -28.88
C LYS A 108 12.22 2.80 -29.95
N ASN A 109 11.57 3.76 -30.62
CA ASN A 109 12.12 4.54 -31.73
C ASN A 109 12.22 6.03 -31.40
N CYS A 110 12.07 6.42 -30.13
CA CYS A 110 12.07 7.82 -29.73
C CYS A 110 13.48 8.39 -29.86
N ILE A 111 13.65 9.38 -30.74
CA ILE A 111 14.95 10.00 -31.03
C ILE A 111 15.55 10.62 -29.77
N ALA A 112 14.71 11.23 -28.93
CA ALA A 112 15.12 11.86 -27.66
C ALA A 112 15.64 10.86 -26.61
N ILE A 113 15.54 9.54 -26.82
CA ILE A 113 16.17 8.56 -25.92
C ILE A 113 17.67 8.51 -26.15
N LYS A 114 18.12 8.68 -27.40
CA LYS A 114 19.55 8.57 -27.76
C LYS A 114 20.40 9.66 -27.13
N THR A 115 19.79 10.77 -26.74
CA THR A 115 20.42 11.91 -26.06
C THR A 115 20.55 11.73 -24.54
N HIS A 116 19.88 10.73 -23.94
CA HIS A 116 20.08 10.36 -22.55
C HIS A 116 21.25 9.38 -22.43
N ALA A 117 22.47 9.90 -22.48
CA ALA A 117 23.69 9.16 -22.16
C ALA A 117 23.62 8.67 -20.70
N ASN A 118 24.14 7.46 -20.44
CA ASN A 118 24.39 6.85 -19.11
C ASN A 118 23.42 5.75 -18.62
N ALA A 119 22.32 5.44 -19.31
CA ALA A 119 21.47 4.28 -18.97
C ALA A 119 21.41 3.26 -20.11
N SER A 120 21.36 1.96 -19.77
CA SER A 120 21.21 0.92 -20.78
C SER A 120 19.95 1.17 -21.61
N GLN A 121 20.04 1.12 -22.94
CA GLN A 121 18.88 1.35 -23.82
C GLN A 121 17.72 0.39 -23.54
N VAL A 122 18.00 -0.75 -22.91
CA VAL A 122 17.03 -1.76 -22.51
C VAL A 122 16.21 -1.29 -21.30
N GLU A 123 16.84 -0.68 -20.29
CA GLU A 123 16.15 -0.14 -19.12
C GLU A 123 15.32 1.10 -19.46
N LEU A 124 15.80 1.95 -20.39
CA LEU A 124 15.06 3.11 -20.88
C LEU A 124 13.73 2.73 -21.59
N LYS A 125 13.58 1.47 -22.01
CA LYS A 125 12.38 0.98 -22.71
C LYS A 125 11.38 0.26 -21.79
N LYS A 126 11.72 0.01 -20.52
CA LYS A 126 10.82 -0.60 -19.52
C LYS A 126 9.92 0.45 -18.86
N ASN A 127 8.79 0.00 -18.30
CA ASN A 127 7.87 0.81 -17.48
C ASN A 127 7.42 2.16 -18.08
N VAL A 128 7.25 2.19 -19.41
CA VAL A 128 6.94 3.37 -20.22
C VAL A 128 5.79 4.23 -19.68
N LEU A 129 4.68 3.59 -19.29
CA LEU A 129 3.52 4.31 -18.74
C LEU A 129 3.81 4.88 -17.34
N SER A 130 4.60 4.16 -16.53
CA SER A 130 4.96 4.63 -15.21
C SER A 130 5.81 5.90 -15.29
N ARG A 131 6.79 5.93 -16.20
CA ARG A 131 7.61 7.11 -16.47
C ARG A 131 6.80 8.29 -17.01
N SER A 132 5.80 8.00 -17.84
CA SER A 132 4.84 9.00 -18.29
C SER A 132 4.07 9.64 -17.13
N HIS A 133 3.57 8.83 -16.18
CA HIS A 133 2.98 9.34 -14.94
C HIS A 133 3.98 10.18 -14.14
N THR A 134 5.23 9.71 -14.02
CA THR A 134 6.26 10.42 -13.25
C THR A 134 6.51 11.81 -13.83
N ILE A 135 6.77 11.94 -15.14
CA ILE A 135 7.00 13.27 -15.74
C ILE A 135 5.80 14.19 -15.61
N THR A 136 4.58 13.64 -15.67
CA THR A 136 3.34 14.42 -15.54
C THR A 136 3.18 14.89 -14.11
N ALA A 137 3.36 14.00 -13.12
CA ALA A 137 3.29 14.34 -11.70
C ALA A 137 4.33 15.39 -11.31
N CYS A 138 5.59 15.23 -11.75
CA CYS A 138 6.65 16.21 -11.50
C CYS A 138 6.36 17.57 -12.13
N ALA A 139 5.67 17.62 -13.28
CA ALA A 139 5.36 18.88 -13.95
C ALA A 139 4.11 19.58 -13.41
N VAL A 140 3.22 18.84 -12.73
CA VAL A 140 2.06 19.40 -12.00
C VAL A 140 2.50 20.01 -10.66
N ASP A 141 3.62 19.57 -10.09
CA ASP A 141 4.17 20.12 -8.85
C ASP A 141 4.66 21.56 -9.05
N PRO A 142 3.99 22.57 -8.45
CA PRO A 142 4.35 23.98 -8.62
C PRO A 142 5.67 24.34 -7.91
N THR A 143 6.13 23.50 -6.98
CA THR A 143 7.31 23.76 -6.15
C THR A 143 8.58 23.24 -6.82
N ASN A 144 8.44 22.41 -7.86
CA ASN A 144 9.51 21.73 -8.57
C ASN A 144 10.40 20.86 -7.65
N VAL A 145 9.95 20.57 -6.43
CA VAL A 145 10.73 19.84 -5.42
C VAL A 145 10.80 18.37 -5.82
N ILE A 146 9.72 17.79 -6.34
CA ILE A 146 9.70 16.38 -6.75
C ILE A 146 10.70 16.11 -7.89
N SER A 147 10.93 17.09 -8.78
CA SER A 147 11.97 16.98 -9.81
C SER A 147 13.38 17.17 -9.24
N LYS A 148 13.55 18.07 -8.26
CA LYS A 148 14.82 18.31 -7.56
C LYS A 148 15.24 17.14 -6.66
N LEU A 149 14.28 16.32 -6.19
CA LEU A 149 14.57 15.02 -5.59
C LEU A 149 15.36 14.11 -6.56
N ASN A 150 15.50 14.43 -7.84
CA ASN A 150 16.33 13.68 -8.79
C ASN A 150 17.82 14.09 -8.77
N VAL A 151 18.21 15.20 -8.12
CA VAL A 151 19.48 15.89 -8.45
C VAL A 151 20.55 15.84 -7.35
N LYS A 152 20.21 15.52 -6.09
CA LYS A 152 21.18 15.53 -4.98
C LYS A 152 21.40 14.12 -4.43
N GLU A 153 22.61 13.56 -4.59
CA GLU A 153 23.11 12.31 -3.97
C GLU A 153 22.63 10.96 -4.53
N GLN A 154 23.53 9.96 -4.47
CA GLN A 154 23.33 8.54 -4.88
C GLN A 154 22.10 7.86 -4.25
N TYR A 155 21.60 8.36 -3.12
CA TYR A 155 20.45 7.80 -2.39
C TYR A 155 19.08 8.30 -2.90
N LEU A 156 19.04 9.32 -3.77
CA LEU A 156 17.82 9.94 -4.28
C LEU A 156 17.34 9.36 -5.63
N VAL A 157 18.20 8.57 -6.31
CA VAL A 157 17.84 7.66 -7.42
C VAL A 157 16.75 6.65 -7.01
N PHE A 158 16.65 6.36 -5.70
CA PHE A 158 15.75 5.35 -5.18
C PHE A 158 14.27 5.70 -5.28
N VAL A 159 13.87 6.98 -5.16
CA VAL A 159 12.45 7.35 -5.28
C VAL A 159 11.97 7.20 -6.73
N PHE A 160 12.79 7.60 -7.71
CA PHE A 160 12.47 7.39 -9.12
C PHE A 160 12.48 5.91 -9.49
N TRP A 161 13.36 5.10 -8.89
CA TRP A 161 13.29 3.65 -9.01
C TRP A 161 11.98 3.09 -8.42
N VAL A 162 11.56 3.54 -7.24
CA VAL A 162 10.26 3.19 -6.64
C VAL A 162 9.09 3.63 -7.52
N PHE A 163 9.16 4.82 -8.12
CA PHE A 163 8.16 5.31 -9.06
C PHE A 163 8.07 4.43 -10.29
N ASP A 164 9.20 3.99 -10.86
CA ASP A 164 9.26 3.12 -12.02
C ASP A 164 8.62 1.74 -11.74
N LEU A 165 8.70 1.23 -10.50
CA LEU A 165 8.05 -0.02 -10.09
C LEU A 165 6.52 0.07 -10.03
N MET A 166 5.96 1.27 -9.80
CA MET A 166 4.51 1.45 -9.70
C MET A 166 3.83 1.28 -11.06
N LYS A 167 2.76 0.48 -11.09
CA LYS A 167 1.85 0.45 -12.25
C LYS A 167 1.22 1.82 -12.43
N ALA A 168 1.14 2.29 -13.66
CA ALA A 168 0.45 3.53 -14.01
C ALA A 168 -1.07 3.38 -13.80
N ASP A 169 -1.52 3.81 -12.63
CA ASP A 169 -2.91 3.96 -12.20
C ASP A 169 -3.05 5.22 -11.34
N ASP A 170 -4.28 5.60 -11.01
CA ASP A 170 -4.57 6.86 -10.30
C ASP A 170 -3.93 6.88 -8.90
N ILE A 171 -3.85 5.71 -8.26
CA ILE A 171 -3.18 5.55 -6.95
C ILE A 171 -1.69 5.87 -7.07
N ALA A 172 -1.01 5.34 -8.10
CA ALA A 172 0.39 5.68 -8.35
C ALA A 172 0.56 7.13 -8.75
N PHE A 173 -0.37 7.68 -9.54
CA PHE A 173 -0.30 9.06 -9.97
C PHE A 173 -0.37 10.00 -8.76
N GLU A 174 -1.31 9.77 -7.86
CA GLU A 174 -1.43 10.54 -6.62
C GLU A 174 -0.19 10.38 -5.72
N ALA A 175 0.33 9.15 -5.58
CA ALA A 175 1.56 8.90 -4.82
C ALA A 175 2.78 9.66 -5.33
N LYS A 176 2.84 9.90 -6.64
CA LYS A 176 3.93 10.62 -7.32
C LYS A 176 3.73 12.13 -7.29
N LYS A 177 2.49 12.59 -7.21
CA LYS A 177 2.08 13.99 -7.27
C LYS A 177 2.12 14.64 -5.88
N ASP A 178 1.71 13.92 -4.83
CA ASP A 178 1.67 14.47 -3.48
C ASP A 178 3.08 14.58 -2.88
N LEU A 179 3.44 15.82 -2.51
CA LEU A 179 4.78 16.16 -2.03
C LEU A 179 5.14 15.44 -0.72
N LEU A 180 4.20 15.38 0.24
CA LEU A 180 4.46 14.74 1.54
C LEU A 180 4.60 13.22 1.39
N ILE A 181 3.78 12.59 0.53
CA ILE A 181 3.92 11.15 0.23
C ILE A 181 5.27 10.86 -0.45
N ALA A 182 5.71 11.71 -1.38
CA ALA A 182 7.01 11.56 -2.04
C ALA A 182 8.18 11.67 -1.06
N HIS A 183 8.16 12.65 -0.15
CA HIS A 183 9.15 12.80 0.91
C HIS A 183 9.14 11.60 1.89
N PHE A 184 7.95 11.16 2.30
CA PHE A 184 7.81 9.95 3.11
C PHE A 184 8.47 8.74 2.43
N GLY A 185 8.27 8.56 1.12
CA GLY A 185 8.90 7.49 0.36
C GLY A 185 10.43 7.58 0.37
N ASN A 186 10.98 8.78 0.24
CA ASN A 186 12.42 9.03 0.32
C ASN A 186 12.98 8.67 1.70
N SER A 187 12.38 9.18 2.76
CA SER A 187 12.81 8.92 4.14
C SER A 187 12.64 7.45 4.53
N TYR A 188 11.60 6.78 4.03
CA TYR A 188 11.38 5.35 4.26
C TYR A 188 12.52 4.49 3.69
N LEU A 189 13.07 4.87 2.53
CA LEU A 189 14.19 4.17 1.89
C LEU A 189 15.50 4.39 2.65
N LYS A 190 15.75 5.61 3.17
CA LYS A 190 16.95 5.91 3.97
C LYS A 190 17.08 5.03 5.21
N LYS A 191 15.95 4.61 5.80
CA LYS A 191 15.92 3.80 7.02
C LYS A 191 16.44 2.37 6.83
N LEU A 192 16.51 1.83 5.60
CA LEU A 192 16.65 0.39 5.38
C LEU A 192 17.66 0.03 4.27
N LYS A 193 18.78 -0.62 4.65
CA LYS A 193 19.95 -0.95 3.81
C LYS A 193 19.74 -2.00 2.68
N ARG A 194 18.51 -2.32 2.21
CA ARG A 194 18.26 -3.47 1.29
C ARG A 194 17.36 -3.15 0.09
N GLU A 195 17.67 -3.71 -1.07
CA GLU A 195 16.94 -3.53 -2.35
C GLU A 195 15.46 -3.98 -2.33
N ARG A 196 15.11 -5.05 -1.59
CA ARG A 196 13.71 -5.52 -1.46
C ARG A 196 12.76 -4.47 -0.83
N MET A 197 13.30 -3.36 -0.32
CA MET A 197 12.54 -2.31 0.34
C MET A 197 11.83 -1.35 -0.61
N ALA A 198 12.20 -1.28 -1.88
CA ALA A 198 11.47 -0.41 -2.81
C ALA A 198 10.06 -0.91 -3.11
N TYR A 199 9.85 -2.22 -3.15
CA TYR A 199 8.51 -2.78 -3.28
C TYR A 199 7.67 -2.48 -2.02
N ALA A 200 8.28 -2.62 -0.84
CA ALA A 200 7.63 -2.26 0.42
C ALA A 200 7.30 -0.76 0.47
N CYS A 201 8.25 0.11 0.12
CA CYS A 201 8.08 1.55 0.02
C CYS A 201 6.96 1.92 -0.95
N SER A 202 7.00 1.36 -2.17
CA SER A 202 5.96 1.51 -3.18
C SER A 202 4.58 1.14 -2.63
N THR A 203 4.51 0.03 -1.89
CA THR A 203 3.28 -0.39 -1.21
C THR A 203 2.82 0.66 -0.20
N ARG A 204 3.70 1.15 0.68
CA ARG A 204 3.37 2.18 1.68
C ARG A 204 2.87 3.49 1.06
N MET A 205 3.55 3.99 0.05
CA MET A 205 3.15 5.20 -0.67
C MET A 205 1.77 5.04 -1.31
N ARG A 206 1.50 3.88 -1.90
CA ARG A 206 0.19 3.55 -2.48
C ARG A 206 -0.89 3.37 -1.42
N GLU A 207 -0.57 2.84 -0.24
CA GLU A 207 -1.51 2.76 0.90
C GLU A 207 -1.94 4.17 1.36
N LEU A 208 -1.00 5.09 1.50
CA LEU A 208 -1.27 6.50 1.83
C LEU A 208 -2.11 7.19 0.73
N SER A 209 -1.79 6.93 -0.53
CA SER A 209 -2.54 7.49 -1.66
C SER A 209 -3.97 6.96 -1.74
N ARG A 210 -4.19 5.67 -1.44
CA ARG A 210 -5.55 5.10 -1.31
C ARG A 210 -6.34 5.78 -0.19
N LEU A 211 -5.68 6.03 0.94
CA LEU A 211 -6.31 6.74 2.05
C LEU A 211 -6.71 8.16 1.64
N LEU A 212 -5.84 8.89 0.96
CA LEU A 212 -6.12 10.24 0.46
C LEU A 212 -7.30 10.27 -0.52
N ILE A 213 -7.29 9.38 -1.52
CA ILE A 213 -8.38 9.27 -2.50
C ILE A 213 -9.70 8.92 -1.80
N SER A 214 -9.68 8.00 -0.83
CA SER A 214 -10.86 7.64 -0.04
C SER A 214 -11.36 8.83 0.80
N PHE A 215 -10.44 9.57 1.42
CA PHE A 215 -10.76 10.77 2.19
C PHE A 215 -11.40 11.86 1.32
N ARG A 216 -10.82 12.17 0.16
CA ARG A 216 -11.34 13.14 -0.82
C ARG A 216 -12.77 12.82 -1.25
N LYS A 217 -13.10 11.53 -1.41
CA LYS A 217 -14.47 11.07 -1.72
C LYS A 217 -15.47 11.34 -0.59
N ILE A 218 -15.03 11.31 0.66
CA ILE A 218 -15.90 11.59 1.82
C ILE A 218 -16.16 13.09 1.97
N ILE A 219 -15.14 13.92 1.74
CA ILE A 219 -15.25 15.40 1.85
C ILE A 219 -15.76 16.08 0.58
N TYR A 220 -15.92 15.35 -0.52
CA TYR A 220 -16.25 15.89 -1.85
C TYR A 220 -15.32 17.02 -2.33
N ASN A 221 -14.02 16.90 -2.05
CA ASN A 221 -13.02 17.89 -2.43
C ASN A 221 -11.73 17.21 -2.91
N GLU A 222 -11.41 17.38 -4.20
CA GLU A 222 -10.26 16.75 -4.84
C GLU A 222 -8.94 17.49 -4.62
N ASN A 223 -8.97 18.74 -4.15
CA ASN A 223 -7.79 19.60 -4.02
C ASN A 223 -7.05 19.41 -2.70
N VAL A 224 -7.58 18.60 -1.77
CA VAL A 224 -6.97 18.35 -0.47
C VAL A 224 -5.70 17.51 -0.62
N SER A 225 -4.58 18.00 -0.10
CA SER A 225 -3.30 17.29 -0.12
C SER A 225 -3.13 16.40 1.12
N PHE A 226 -2.14 15.50 1.12
CA PHE A 226 -1.94 14.60 2.26
C PHE A 226 -1.55 15.35 3.54
N LYS A 227 -0.87 16.49 3.45
CA LYS A 227 -0.58 17.28 4.67
C LYS A 227 -1.87 17.79 5.33
N ASP A 228 -2.89 18.07 4.54
CA ASP A 228 -4.13 18.70 5.03
C ASP A 228 -4.96 17.70 5.86
N ILE A 229 -4.87 16.40 5.57
CA ILE A 229 -5.60 15.37 6.32
C ILE A 229 -4.97 15.11 7.69
N LEU A 230 -3.73 15.53 7.95
CA LEU A 230 -3.00 15.35 9.22
C LEU A 230 -3.41 16.41 10.27
N HIS A 231 -4.70 16.72 10.31
CA HIS A 231 -5.29 17.68 11.23
C HIS A 231 -6.21 16.95 12.23
N PRO A 232 -6.19 17.26 13.54
CA PRO A 232 -6.99 16.56 14.55
C PRO A 232 -8.49 16.50 14.22
N LYS A 233 -9.06 17.61 13.72
CA LYS A 233 -10.47 17.69 13.27
C LYS A 233 -10.85 16.69 12.16
N HIS A 234 -9.88 16.18 11.42
CA HIS A 234 -10.10 15.23 10.33
C HIS A 234 -9.92 13.78 10.77
N PHE A 235 -9.55 13.51 12.02
CA PHE A 235 -9.25 12.16 12.50
C PHE A 235 -10.38 11.15 12.25
N ASP A 236 -11.63 11.51 12.59
CA ASP A 236 -12.78 10.61 12.40
C ASP A 236 -13.06 10.32 10.92
N MET A 237 -12.83 11.33 10.06
CA MET A 237 -12.95 11.19 8.61
C MET A 237 -11.82 10.30 8.05
N VAL A 238 -10.60 10.40 8.61
CA VAL A 238 -9.48 9.51 8.28
C VAL A 238 -9.78 8.07 8.70
N ILE A 239 -10.38 7.85 9.88
CA ILE A 239 -10.80 6.51 10.32
C ILE A 239 -11.89 5.94 9.39
N THR A 240 -12.86 6.76 8.99
CA THR A 240 -13.91 6.36 8.04
C THR A 240 -13.31 6.00 6.68
N ALA A 241 -12.42 6.84 6.16
CA ALA A 241 -11.67 6.58 4.93
C ALA A 241 -10.85 5.28 5.03
N ALA A 242 -10.21 5.04 6.18
CA ALA A 242 -9.44 3.83 6.48
C ALA A 242 -10.35 2.58 6.49
N ARG A 243 -11.52 2.63 7.13
CA ARG A 243 -12.52 1.55 7.15
C ARG A 243 -12.97 1.16 5.74
N HIS A 244 -13.17 2.15 4.87
CA HIS A 244 -13.56 1.90 3.48
C HIS A 244 -12.44 1.16 2.70
N ILE A 245 -11.18 1.60 2.83
CA ILE A 245 -10.08 0.97 2.06
C ILE A 245 -9.69 -0.42 2.58
N VAL A 246 -9.84 -0.68 3.88
CA VAL A 246 -9.57 -2.02 4.45
C VAL A 246 -10.73 -3.00 4.25
N GLY A 247 -11.88 -2.50 3.76
CA GLY A 247 -13.12 -3.27 3.58
C GLY A 247 -13.63 -3.79 4.92
N TYR A 248 -13.80 -2.91 5.90
CA TYR A 248 -14.39 -3.27 7.19
C TYR A 248 -15.90 -3.46 7.05
N ASP A 249 -16.39 -4.62 7.46
CA ASP A 249 -17.82 -4.94 7.54
C ASP A 249 -18.30 -4.66 8.97
N SER A 250 -19.18 -3.66 9.12
CA SER A 250 -19.73 -3.26 10.42
C SER A 250 -20.60 -4.35 11.05
N PHE A 251 -21.32 -5.15 10.26
CA PHE A 251 -22.20 -6.21 10.74
C PHE A 251 -21.38 -7.41 11.21
N LYS A 252 -20.40 -7.83 10.40
CA LYS A 252 -19.57 -9.01 10.72
C LYS A 252 -18.37 -8.69 11.61
N ARG A 253 -18.06 -7.41 11.83
CA ARG A 253 -16.86 -6.92 12.53
C ARG A 253 -15.55 -7.53 12.00
N LYS A 254 -15.50 -7.76 10.68
CA LYS A 254 -14.37 -8.39 9.98
C LYS A 254 -13.78 -7.45 8.94
N PHE A 255 -12.52 -7.67 8.59
CA PHE A 255 -11.82 -6.88 7.59
C PHE A 255 -11.69 -7.69 6.30
N LYS A 256 -11.67 -7.03 5.14
CA LYS A 256 -11.17 -7.69 3.93
C LYS A 256 -9.64 -7.80 4.00
N SER A 257 -8.98 -6.72 4.40
CA SER A 257 -7.52 -6.62 4.47
C SER A 257 -7.03 -6.10 5.84
N PRO A 258 -6.97 -6.97 6.86
CA PRO A 258 -6.57 -6.55 8.21
C PRO A 258 -5.12 -6.08 8.32
N SER A 259 -4.21 -6.63 7.50
CA SER A 259 -2.82 -6.15 7.42
C SER A 259 -2.73 -4.67 7.03
N LEU A 260 -3.57 -4.23 6.08
CA LEU A 260 -3.65 -2.84 5.66
C LEU A 260 -4.05 -1.91 6.81
N ALA A 261 -4.96 -2.33 7.70
CA ALA A 261 -5.35 -1.54 8.86
C ALA A 261 -4.17 -1.31 9.83
N MET A 262 -3.36 -2.33 10.08
CA MET A 262 -2.16 -2.24 10.92
C MET A 262 -1.09 -1.35 10.29
N HIS A 263 -0.94 -1.50 8.98
CA HIS A 263 -0.02 -0.79 8.13
C HIS A 263 -0.27 0.73 8.13
N LEU A 264 -1.52 1.14 7.92
CA LEU A 264 -1.92 2.55 7.86
C LEU A 264 -1.61 3.30 9.15
N GLY A 265 -1.91 2.72 10.32
CA GLY A 265 -1.60 3.36 11.61
C GLY A 265 -0.11 3.60 11.80
N THR A 266 0.75 2.69 11.31
CA THR A 266 2.21 2.88 11.36
C THR A 266 2.66 3.94 10.35
N SER A 267 2.17 3.88 9.11
CA SER A 267 2.52 4.86 8.08
C SER A 267 2.10 6.28 8.45
N LEU A 268 0.92 6.45 9.06
CA LEU A 268 0.41 7.76 9.49
C LEU A 268 1.31 8.42 10.53
N LYS A 269 1.83 7.65 11.49
CA LYS A 269 2.78 8.17 12.49
C LYS A 269 4.07 8.65 11.83
N PHE A 270 4.61 7.86 10.90
CA PHE A 270 5.81 8.25 10.16
C PHE A 270 5.57 9.46 9.25
N THR A 271 4.40 9.60 8.62
CA THR A 271 4.08 10.82 7.85
C THR A 271 3.93 12.05 8.73
N CYS A 272 3.46 11.91 9.97
CA CYS A 272 3.44 13.03 10.93
C CYS A 272 4.86 13.47 11.30
N ASP A 273 5.75 12.51 11.55
CA ASP A 273 7.16 12.78 11.84
C ASP A 273 7.86 13.44 10.65
N GLU A 274 7.59 12.95 9.44
CA GLU A 274 8.13 13.52 8.20
C GLU A 274 7.64 14.96 7.97
N LEU A 275 6.33 15.22 8.11
CA LEU A 275 5.79 16.57 7.95
C LEU A 275 6.38 17.54 8.98
N THR A 276 6.53 17.08 10.24
CA THR A 276 7.18 17.86 11.30
C THR A 276 8.61 18.22 10.90
N HIS A 277 9.38 17.24 10.43
CA HIS A 277 10.75 17.44 9.98
C HIS A 277 10.84 18.42 8.82
N LEU A 278 9.98 18.30 7.80
CA LEU A 278 9.98 19.17 6.61
C LEU A 278 9.63 20.62 6.95
N ILE A 279 8.68 20.83 7.87
CA ILE A 279 8.31 22.17 8.35
C ILE A 279 9.47 22.80 9.13
N VAL A 280 10.13 22.03 10.02
CA VAL A 280 11.26 22.51 10.82
C VAL A 280 12.50 22.81 9.98
N GLN A 281 12.76 21.99 8.95
CA GLN A 281 13.86 22.23 8.00
C GLN A 281 13.55 23.29 6.94
N GLU A 282 12.40 23.97 7.04
CA GLU A 282 11.97 25.00 6.09
C GLU A 282 12.03 24.53 4.62
N SER A 283 11.67 23.26 4.40
CA SER A 283 11.74 22.65 3.07
C SER A 283 10.86 23.40 2.07
N GLU A 284 11.40 23.65 0.87
CA GLU A 284 10.69 24.30 -0.24
C GLU A 284 9.33 23.61 -0.49
N GLY A 285 8.27 24.40 -0.71
CA GLY A 285 6.95 23.89 -1.10
C GLY A 285 6.01 23.46 0.04
N LEU A 286 6.52 23.29 1.26
CA LEU A 286 5.71 23.02 2.46
C LEU A 286 5.72 24.17 3.47
N ASN A 287 6.69 25.07 3.37
CA ASN A 287 6.78 26.27 4.18
C ASN A 287 5.77 27.33 3.70
N VAL A 288 4.89 27.80 4.61
CA VAL A 288 3.87 28.81 4.28
C VAL A 288 4.15 30.12 5.03
N SER A 289 4.24 30.08 6.36
CA SER A 289 4.67 31.22 7.20
C SER A 289 5.00 30.74 8.63
N ARG A 290 5.81 31.50 9.38
CA ARG A 290 6.24 31.08 10.74
C ARG A 290 5.07 30.82 11.70
N LEU A 291 4.05 31.69 11.70
CA LEU A 291 2.85 31.55 12.54
C LEU A 291 1.98 30.34 12.13
N LEU A 292 1.78 30.13 10.83
CA LEU A 292 1.05 28.97 10.32
C LEU A 292 1.82 27.67 10.60
N ASN A 293 3.14 27.68 10.48
CA ASN A 293 3.99 26.53 10.75
C ASN A 293 3.90 26.09 12.22
N VAL A 294 3.87 27.02 13.17
CA VAL A 294 3.68 26.69 14.60
C VAL A 294 2.33 26.01 14.83
N ASN A 295 1.25 26.54 14.25
CA ASN A 295 -0.08 25.92 14.32
C ASN A 295 -0.09 24.52 13.67
N TRP A 296 0.52 24.38 12.50
CA TRP A 296 0.66 23.08 11.82
C TRP A 296 1.42 22.06 12.67
N LEU A 297 2.54 22.45 13.25
CA LEU A 297 3.33 21.57 14.12
C LEU A 297 2.51 21.07 15.32
N GLU A 298 1.72 21.95 15.93
CA GLU A 298 0.83 21.56 17.04
C GLU A 298 -0.30 20.64 16.58
N ASN A 299 -0.94 20.95 15.46
CA ASN A 299 -1.99 20.12 14.88
C ASN A 299 -1.48 18.72 14.53
N VAL A 300 -0.33 18.62 13.88
CA VAL A 300 0.29 17.34 13.49
C VAL A 300 0.68 16.52 14.72
N LYS A 301 1.23 17.16 15.76
CA LYS A 301 1.52 16.50 17.04
C LYS A 301 0.26 15.94 17.69
N ASN A 302 -0.82 16.72 17.75
CA ASN A 302 -2.08 16.27 18.35
C ASN A 302 -2.75 15.18 17.50
N PHE A 303 -2.68 15.26 16.18
CA PHE A 303 -3.13 14.21 15.29
C PHE A 303 -2.34 12.91 15.51
N LYS A 304 -1.01 12.99 15.62
CA LYS A 304 -0.16 11.82 15.93
C LYS A 304 -0.56 11.16 17.25
N LYS A 305 -0.82 11.94 18.31
CA LYS A 305 -1.32 11.41 19.59
C LYS A 305 -2.67 10.68 19.44
N LEU A 306 -3.58 11.19 18.61
CA LEU A 306 -4.84 10.52 18.29
C LEU A 306 -4.59 9.20 17.57
N VAL A 307 -3.67 9.15 16.60
CA VAL A 307 -3.30 7.90 15.92
C VAL A 307 -2.69 6.90 16.92
N GLU A 308 -1.82 7.33 17.83
CA GLU A 308 -1.21 6.42 18.81
C GLU A 308 -2.20 5.85 19.82
N SER A 309 -3.11 6.67 20.31
CA SER A 309 -4.08 6.30 21.34
C SER A 309 -5.33 5.61 20.79
N ARG A 310 -5.93 6.14 19.71
CA ARG A 310 -7.25 5.73 19.22
C ARG A 310 -7.20 4.75 18.06
N TRP A 311 -6.16 4.73 17.24
CA TRP A 311 -6.08 3.78 16.11
C TRP A 311 -6.15 2.32 16.57
N ASN A 312 -5.49 2.02 17.69
CA ASN A 312 -5.50 0.72 18.34
C ASN A 312 -6.78 0.43 19.14
N ILE A 313 -7.76 1.32 19.15
CA ILE A 313 -9.10 1.06 19.69
C ILE A 313 -10.05 0.83 18.52
N GLU A 314 -9.98 1.69 17.51
CA GLU A 314 -10.90 1.69 16.37
C GLU A 314 -10.65 0.55 15.37
N LEU A 315 -9.39 0.17 15.15
CA LEU A 315 -8.99 -0.73 14.06
C LEU A 315 -8.02 -1.84 14.49
N GLY A 316 -7.03 -1.55 15.35
CA GLY A 316 -5.89 -2.43 15.61
C GLY A 316 -6.23 -3.84 16.16
N PRO A 317 -6.94 -4.00 17.29
CA PRO A 317 -7.16 -5.28 17.95
C PRO A 317 -8.04 -6.21 17.12
N LEU A 318 -9.11 -5.67 16.52
CA LEU A 318 -10.01 -6.43 15.65
C LEU A 318 -9.28 -6.86 14.37
N ALA A 319 -8.47 -5.99 13.76
CA ALA A 319 -7.69 -6.33 12.59
C ALA A 319 -6.63 -7.40 12.91
N ASN A 320 -5.96 -7.31 14.06
CA ASN A 320 -5.01 -8.34 14.48
C ASN A 320 -5.72 -9.68 14.74
N LYS A 321 -6.88 -9.68 15.39
CA LYS A 321 -7.67 -10.90 15.61
C LYS A 321 -8.06 -11.55 14.28
N ASP A 322 -8.65 -10.80 13.35
CA ASP A 322 -9.02 -11.29 12.01
C ASP A 322 -7.79 -11.78 11.21
N LEU A 323 -6.63 -11.13 11.37
CA LEU A 323 -5.38 -11.58 10.74
C LEU A 323 -4.91 -12.94 11.30
N GLN A 324 -5.02 -13.14 12.61
CA GLN A 324 -4.65 -14.41 13.25
C GLN A 324 -5.63 -15.53 12.86
N GLU A 325 -6.93 -15.23 12.81
CA GLU A 325 -7.97 -16.17 12.33
C GLU A 325 -7.72 -16.58 10.88
N LYS A 326 -7.37 -15.64 9.99
CA LYS A 326 -7.05 -15.94 8.57
C LYS A 326 -5.75 -16.69 8.36
N ARG A 327 -4.78 -16.52 9.26
CA ARG A 327 -3.50 -17.26 9.23
C ARG A 327 -3.65 -18.67 9.77
N TRP A 328 -4.77 -18.99 10.42
CA TRP A 328 -5.05 -20.33 10.90
C TRP A 328 -5.13 -21.29 9.72
N LYS A 329 -4.15 -22.19 9.65
CA LYS A 329 -4.19 -23.35 8.77
C LYS A 329 -4.55 -24.55 9.65
N LYS A 330 -5.56 -25.33 9.24
CA LYS A 330 -5.86 -26.62 9.88
C LYS A 330 -4.55 -27.43 9.93
N PRO A 331 -4.13 -27.94 11.10
CA PRO A 331 -2.91 -28.73 11.21
C PRO A 331 -2.95 -29.89 10.22
N LEU A 332 -1.83 -30.10 9.51
CA LEU A 332 -1.67 -31.24 8.61
C LEU A 332 -1.93 -32.52 9.41
N LEU A 333 -2.81 -33.38 8.90
CA LEU A 333 -2.96 -34.75 9.41
C LEU A 333 -1.66 -35.47 9.05
N LEU A 334 -0.88 -35.87 10.06
CA LEU A 334 0.27 -36.73 9.84
C LEU A 334 -0.24 -38.08 9.26
N PRO A 335 0.35 -38.58 8.16
CA PRO A 335 0.02 -39.90 7.66
C PRO A 335 0.28 -40.96 8.73
N LEU A 336 -0.67 -41.88 8.95
CA LEU A 336 -0.51 -43.01 9.87
C LEU A 336 0.69 -43.90 9.51
N SER A 337 1.20 -43.82 8.27
CA SER A 337 2.38 -44.54 7.80
C SER A 337 3.69 -44.12 8.45
N ILE A 338 3.73 -42.96 9.12
CA ILE A 338 4.93 -42.42 9.78
C ILE A 338 4.98 -42.84 11.27
N LEU A 339 3.86 -43.32 11.82
CA LEU A 339 3.77 -43.75 13.21
C LEU A 339 4.31 -45.16 13.40
N THR A 340 4.90 -45.42 14.56
CA THR A 340 5.29 -46.76 15.01
C THR A 340 4.04 -47.64 15.25
N GLU A 341 4.20 -48.96 15.26
CA GLU A 341 3.07 -49.88 15.47
C GLU A 341 2.36 -49.66 16.82
N SER A 342 3.10 -49.36 17.88
CA SER A 342 2.53 -49.00 19.18
C SER A 342 1.72 -47.70 19.12
N GLU A 343 2.23 -46.68 18.42
CA GLU A 343 1.51 -45.41 18.22
C GLU A 343 0.25 -45.59 17.36
N LYS A 344 0.28 -46.46 16.33
CA LYS A 344 -0.90 -46.79 15.53
C LYS A 344 -2.00 -47.41 16.39
N VAL A 345 -1.66 -48.37 17.26
CA VAL A 345 -2.61 -48.97 18.21
C VAL A 345 -3.17 -47.90 19.15
N LEU A 346 -2.34 -46.98 19.64
CA LEU A 346 -2.81 -45.86 20.47
C LEU A 346 -3.74 -44.93 19.70
N THR A 347 -3.52 -44.67 18.41
CA THR A 347 -4.44 -43.83 17.61
C THR A 347 -5.85 -44.38 17.49
N GLY A 348 -6.04 -45.70 17.65
CA GLY A 348 -7.37 -46.32 17.72
C GLY A 348 -8.13 -46.03 19.01
N LYS A 349 -7.41 -45.80 20.12
CA LYS A 349 -7.99 -45.60 21.47
C LYS A 349 -8.32 -44.14 21.81
N TYR A 350 -7.80 -43.19 21.02
CA TYR A 350 -7.97 -41.77 21.29
C TYR A 350 -8.59 -41.05 20.10
N LYS A 351 -9.69 -40.31 20.33
CA LYS A 351 -10.16 -39.32 19.35
C LYS A 351 -9.37 -38.04 19.45
N ARG A 352 -8.84 -37.58 18.32
CA ARG A 352 -8.11 -36.32 18.21
C ARG A 352 -9.06 -35.15 17.93
N VAL A 353 -9.17 -34.22 18.89
CA VAL A 353 -9.90 -32.95 18.73
C VAL A 353 -8.90 -31.82 18.60
N ILE A 354 -9.11 -30.91 17.64
CA ILE A 354 -8.24 -29.76 17.42
C ILE A 354 -9.00 -28.51 17.84
N ASN A 355 -8.44 -27.75 18.78
CA ASN A 355 -9.00 -26.50 19.26
C ASN A 355 -8.12 -25.31 18.86
N SER A 356 -8.71 -24.12 18.78
CA SER A 356 -7.99 -22.86 18.54
C SER A 356 -7.36 -22.35 19.84
N GLY A 357 -6.03 -22.24 19.88
CA GLY A 357 -5.29 -21.62 20.98
C GLY A 357 -5.04 -20.11 20.78
N LYS A 358 -4.27 -19.50 21.69
CA LYS A 358 -3.89 -18.09 21.59
C LYS A 358 -2.89 -17.89 20.43
N GLY A 359 -3.25 -17.06 19.46
CA GLY A 359 -2.36 -16.63 18.37
C GLY A 359 -2.08 -17.68 17.30
N SER A 360 -3.10 -18.10 16.54
CA SER A 360 -3.03 -19.07 15.42
C SER A 360 -2.47 -20.47 15.72
N LYS A 361 -1.98 -20.71 16.95
CA LYS A 361 -1.54 -22.04 17.41
C LYS A 361 -2.74 -22.96 17.61
N ALA A 362 -2.70 -24.13 17.00
CA ALA A 362 -3.68 -25.18 17.24
C ALA A 362 -3.27 -25.97 18.49
N VAL A 363 -4.24 -26.25 19.37
CA VAL A 363 -4.05 -27.13 20.52
C VAL A 363 -4.72 -28.46 20.18
N VAL A 364 -3.94 -29.54 20.20
CA VAL A 364 -4.46 -30.89 19.98
C VAL A 364 -4.88 -31.47 21.32
N ILE A 365 -6.07 -32.03 21.40
CA ILE A 365 -6.60 -32.70 22.58
C ILE A 365 -6.87 -34.16 22.18
N LEU A 366 -6.29 -35.10 22.91
CA LEU A 366 -6.55 -36.53 22.74
C LEU A 366 -7.59 -36.96 23.77
N ILE A 367 -8.71 -37.51 23.31
CA ILE A 367 -9.85 -37.90 24.14
C ILE A 367 -9.85 -39.42 24.28
N PRO A 368 -9.61 -39.97 25.49
CA PRO A 368 -9.69 -41.42 25.75
C PRO A 368 -11.12 -41.95 25.54
N GLU A 369 -11.26 -43.23 25.17
CA GLU A 369 -12.55 -43.93 24.96
C GLU A 369 -13.60 -43.62 26.02
N ILE A 370 -13.26 -43.73 27.31
CA ILE A 370 -14.20 -43.47 28.40
C ILE A 370 -14.81 -42.05 28.36
N ILE A 371 -14.04 -41.05 27.96
CA ILE A 371 -14.52 -39.66 27.83
C ILE A 371 -15.35 -39.51 26.54
N GLN A 372 -14.99 -40.25 25.48
CA GLN A 372 -15.79 -40.28 24.26
C GLN A 372 -17.20 -40.80 24.54
N ASP A 373 -17.35 -41.83 25.37
CA ASP A 373 -18.66 -42.37 25.75
C ASP A 373 -19.52 -41.34 26.50
N PHE A 374 -18.93 -40.63 27.46
CA PHE A 374 -19.62 -39.52 28.14
C PHE A 374 -20.02 -38.40 27.18
N ILE A 375 -19.18 -38.06 26.20
CA ILE A 375 -19.50 -37.05 25.19
C ILE A 375 -20.62 -37.54 24.27
N ASN A 376 -20.62 -38.82 23.88
CA ASN A 376 -21.69 -39.39 23.04
C ASN A 376 -23.03 -39.32 23.77
N ILE A 377 -23.07 -39.69 25.06
CA ILE A 377 -24.29 -39.57 25.89
C ILE A 377 -24.79 -38.11 25.94
N LEU A 378 -23.87 -37.14 26.05
CA LEU A 378 -24.22 -35.72 26.00
C LEU A 378 -24.79 -35.30 24.64
N LEU A 379 -24.23 -35.80 23.55
CA LEU A 379 -24.71 -35.51 22.18
C LEU A 379 -26.08 -36.14 21.91
N ASP A 380 -26.30 -37.37 22.36
CA ASP A 380 -27.57 -38.09 22.18
C ASP A 380 -28.73 -37.41 22.92
N ASN A 381 -28.45 -36.78 24.06
CA ASN A 381 -29.44 -36.04 24.83
C ASN A 381 -29.47 -34.53 24.52
N ARG A 382 -28.67 -34.07 23.56
CA ARG A 382 -28.50 -32.64 23.28
C ARG A 382 -29.80 -31.96 22.84
N SER A 383 -30.55 -32.60 21.96
CA SER A 383 -31.80 -32.05 21.41
C SER A 383 -32.88 -31.79 22.46
N LYS A 384 -32.79 -32.44 23.63
CA LYS A 384 -33.73 -32.26 24.75
C LYS A 384 -33.51 -30.96 25.53
N TYR A 385 -32.27 -30.47 25.58
CA TYR A 385 -31.88 -29.38 26.50
C TYR A 385 -31.22 -28.19 25.80
N ILE A 386 -30.70 -28.37 24.58
CA ILE A 386 -29.91 -27.36 23.86
C ILE A 386 -30.57 -27.05 22.51
N PRO A 387 -30.79 -25.76 22.19
CA PRO A 387 -31.26 -25.32 20.88
C PRO A 387 -30.41 -25.85 19.72
N SER A 388 -31.05 -26.18 18.59
CA SER A 388 -30.39 -26.76 17.41
C SER A 388 -29.42 -25.80 16.71
N ASP A 389 -29.55 -24.50 16.94
CA ASP A 389 -28.67 -23.43 16.43
C ASP A 389 -27.39 -23.24 17.26
N ASN A 390 -27.24 -23.94 18.39
CA ASN A 390 -26.05 -23.84 19.25
C ASN A 390 -24.93 -24.80 18.79
N GLU A 391 -23.77 -24.23 18.46
CA GLU A 391 -22.60 -24.96 17.96
C GLU A 391 -21.70 -25.58 19.05
N TYR A 392 -21.91 -25.26 20.34
CA TYR A 392 -21.00 -25.67 21.42
C TYR A 392 -21.37 -27.02 22.06
N VAL A 393 -20.45 -27.99 22.06
CA VAL A 393 -20.63 -29.29 22.73
C VAL A 393 -21.01 -29.13 24.21
N PHE A 394 -20.32 -28.24 24.93
CA PHE A 394 -20.62 -27.89 26.33
C PHE A 394 -21.33 -26.53 26.38
N ALA A 395 -22.66 -26.56 26.35
CA ALA A 395 -23.54 -25.40 26.34
C ALA A 395 -24.45 -25.37 27.57
N THR A 396 -24.90 -24.18 27.97
CA THR A 396 -25.88 -24.05 29.06
C THR A 396 -27.29 -24.39 28.53
N PRO A 397 -28.08 -25.22 29.25
CA PRO A 397 -29.46 -25.56 28.86
C PRO A 397 -30.30 -24.34 28.51
N GLY A 398 -31.06 -24.40 27.41
CA GLY A 398 -31.92 -23.31 26.94
C GLY A 398 -31.19 -22.05 26.45
N SER A 399 -29.87 -22.07 26.27
CA SER A 399 -29.09 -20.91 25.82
C SER A 399 -28.22 -21.22 24.61
N THR A 400 -27.75 -20.17 23.93
CA THR A 400 -26.76 -20.22 22.84
C THR A 400 -25.33 -19.92 23.31
N ILE A 401 -25.11 -19.85 24.63
CA ILE A 401 -23.85 -19.42 25.24
C ILE A 401 -23.03 -20.64 25.69
N LYS A 402 -21.69 -20.54 25.58
CA LYS A 402 -20.75 -21.54 26.10
C LYS A 402 -20.82 -21.63 27.63
N TRP A 403 -20.74 -22.86 28.16
CA TRP A 403 -20.77 -23.18 29.61
C TRP A 403 -19.78 -22.37 30.48
N GLU A 404 -18.67 -21.90 29.90
CA GLU A 404 -17.64 -21.11 30.60
C GLU A 404 -18.14 -19.79 31.22
N ALA A 405 -19.28 -19.26 30.77
CA ALA A 405 -19.82 -17.99 31.26
C ALA A 405 -20.28 -18.05 32.74
N ILE A 406 -20.50 -19.24 33.30
CA ILE A 406 -21.08 -19.44 34.64
C ILE A 406 -20.07 -20.08 35.63
N SER A 407 -18.85 -20.43 35.19
CA SER A 407 -17.91 -21.14 36.06
C SER A 407 -17.53 -20.28 37.28
N SER A 408 -17.82 -20.77 38.49
CA SER A 408 -17.40 -20.11 39.74
C SER A 408 -15.86 -20.01 39.81
N ASN A 409 -15.35 -18.96 40.45
CA ASN A 409 -13.90 -18.74 40.65
C ASN A 409 -13.20 -19.96 41.30
N LYS A 410 -13.94 -20.82 42.01
CA LYS A 410 -13.45 -22.04 42.66
C LYS A 410 -13.00 -23.10 41.64
N LEU A 411 -13.78 -23.30 40.57
CA LEU A 411 -13.45 -24.29 39.52
C LEU A 411 -12.23 -23.87 38.69
N ARG A 412 -12.11 -22.56 38.41
CA ARG A 412 -10.93 -22.01 37.70
C ARG A 412 -9.64 -22.22 38.48
N LYS A 413 -9.68 -22.07 39.81
CA LYS A 413 -8.53 -22.35 40.70
C LYS A 413 -8.16 -23.84 40.66
N GLN A 414 -9.13 -24.75 40.73
CA GLN A 414 -8.87 -26.21 40.67
C GLN A 414 -8.24 -26.64 39.34
N ILE A 415 -8.71 -26.13 38.20
CA ILE A 415 -8.12 -26.44 36.87
C ILE A 415 -6.66 -25.96 36.79
N ALA A 416 -6.36 -24.78 37.34
CA ALA A 416 -4.99 -24.27 37.39
C ALA A 416 -4.08 -25.15 38.27
N THR A 417 -4.59 -25.66 39.39
CA THR A 417 -3.88 -26.60 40.27
C THR A 417 -3.58 -27.92 39.55
N VAL A 418 -4.55 -28.48 38.83
CA VAL A 418 -4.35 -29.72 38.06
C VAL A 418 -3.29 -29.53 36.95
N ARG A 419 -3.32 -28.40 36.22
CA ARG A 419 -2.27 -28.10 35.24
C ARG A 419 -0.88 -28.00 35.87
N LYS A 420 -0.78 -27.43 37.07
CA LYS A 420 0.48 -27.38 37.82
C LYS A 420 0.96 -28.78 38.20
N GLN A 421 0.08 -29.62 38.76
CA GLN A 421 0.42 -31.00 39.10
C GLN A 421 0.88 -31.81 37.90
N ILE A 422 0.20 -31.70 36.75
CA ILE A 422 0.61 -32.38 35.52
C ILE A 422 2.01 -31.91 35.09
N ALA A 423 2.26 -30.60 35.08
CA ALA A 423 3.57 -30.07 34.73
C ALA A 423 4.65 -30.58 35.70
N THR A 424 4.40 -30.58 37.01
CA THR A 424 5.34 -31.09 38.02
C THR A 424 5.62 -32.58 37.87
N VAL A 425 4.61 -33.40 37.59
CA VAL A 425 4.81 -34.85 37.35
C VAL A 425 5.64 -35.08 36.09
N MET A 426 5.43 -34.29 35.04
CA MET A 426 6.21 -34.41 33.79
C MET A 426 7.68 -34.02 33.96
N GLN A 427 8.03 -33.19 34.94
CA GLN A 427 9.44 -32.90 35.27
C GLN A 427 10.16 -34.12 35.85
N ILE A 428 9.45 -34.94 36.61
CA ILE A 428 10.00 -36.18 37.20
C ILE A 428 10.35 -37.18 36.09
N LEU A 429 9.69 -37.10 34.93
CA LEU A 429 9.90 -37.99 33.80
C LEU A 429 11.16 -37.69 32.97
N ASN A 430 12.00 -36.73 33.39
CA ASN A 430 13.30 -36.38 32.79
C ASN A 430 13.25 -36.30 31.25
N LEU A 431 12.26 -35.56 30.74
CA LEU A 431 12.01 -35.39 29.31
C LEU A 431 13.19 -34.71 28.62
N THR A 432 13.47 -35.13 27.38
CA THR A 432 14.44 -34.44 26.53
C THR A 432 13.96 -33.04 26.17
N ARG A 433 14.87 -32.14 25.75
CA ARG A 433 14.50 -30.76 25.36
C ARG A 433 13.43 -30.70 24.27
N ASP A 434 13.44 -31.63 23.33
CA ASP A 434 12.45 -31.69 22.25
C ASP A 434 11.08 -32.17 22.76
N GLU A 435 11.06 -33.11 23.70
CA GLU A 435 9.83 -33.57 24.37
C GLU A 435 9.25 -32.48 25.28
N THR A 436 10.07 -31.77 26.05
CA THR A 436 9.64 -30.63 26.87
C THR A 436 9.05 -29.52 26.00
N LYS A 437 9.64 -29.26 24.83
CA LYS A 437 9.11 -28.31 23.86
C LYS A 437 7.75 -28.76 23.31
N GLN A 438 7.62 -30.03 22.89
CA GLN A 438 6.34 -30.58 22.44
C GLN A 438 5.26 -30.54 23.53
N PHE A 439 5.62 -30.88 24.76
CA PHE A 439 4.73 -30.81 25.92
C PHE A 439 4.32 -29.37 26.23
N SER A 440 5.25 -28.41 26.18
CA SER A 440 4.95 -26.99 26.38
C SER A 440 3.98 -26.44 25.33
N ASP A 441 4.12 -26.86 24.07
CA ASP A 441 3.22 -26.51 22.98
C ASP A 441 1.84 -27.18 23.15
N PHE A 442 1.78 -28.44 23.62
CA PHE A 442 0.53 -29.13 23.97
C PHE A 442 -0.23 -28.41 25.11
N MET A 443 0.50 -27.98 26.14
CA MET A 443 -0.03 -27.17 27.24
C MET A 443 -0.42 -25.73 26.82
N GLY A 444 -0.06 -25.32 25.59
CA GLY A 444 -0.39 -24.00 25.03
C GLY A 444 0.50 -22.87 25.54
N HIS A 445 1.68 -23.18 26.08
CA HIS A 445 2.66 -22.21 26.57
C HIS A 445 3.79 -22.01 25.55
N THR A 446 4.64 -20.98 25.75
CA THR A 446 5.95 -20.98 25.08
C THR A 446 6.93 -21.74 25.95
N GLN A 447 7.95 -22.36 25.35
CA GLN A 447 8.99 -23.07 26.09
C GLN A 447 9.56 -22.22 27.25
N LYS A 448 9.93 -20.95 26.97
CA LYS A 448 10.40 -20.01 28.00
C LYS A 448 9.39 -19.75 29.12
N THR A 449 8.09 -19.71 28.81
CA THR A 449 7.04 -19.55 29.82
C THR A 449 6.85 -20.84 30.62
N HIS A 450 7.07 -22.00 30.01
CA HIS A 450 7.01 -23.27 30.72
C HIS A 450 8.19 -23.37 31.70
N GLU A 451 9.40 -23.11 31.22
CA GLU A 451 10.64 -23.08 32.02
C GLU A 451 10.56 -22.05 33.16
N GLN A 452 9.91 -20.90 32.99
CA GLN A 452 9.84 -19.87 34.04
C GLN A 452 8.83 -20.16 35.16
N PHE A 453 7.75 -20.88 34.87
CA PHE A 453 6.63 -21.07 35.79
C PHE A 453 6.52 -22.48 36.35
N TYR A 454 7.23 -23.42 35.75
CA TYR A 454 7.11 -24.83 36.08
C TYR A 454 8.46 -25.47 36.38
N GLU A 455 9.55 -25.17 35.65
CA GLU A 455 10.96 -25.44 36.07
C GLU A 455 11.46 -24.38 37.06
#